data_AF-A0A2N3FFL1-F1
#
_entry.id   AF-A0A2N3FFL1-F1
#
_cell.length_a   1.000
_cell.length_b   1.000
_cell.length_c   1.000
_cell.angle_alpha   90.00
_cell.angle_beta   90.00
_cell.angle_gamma   90.00
#
_symmetry.space_group_name_H-M   'P 1'
#
loop_
_entity.id
_entity.type
_entity.pdbx_description
1 polymer ?
#
loop_
_entity_poly.entity_id
_entity_poly.type
_entity_poly.pdbx_seq_one_letter_code
_entity_poly.pdbx_strand_id
1 'polypeptide(L)'
;MSFAWPDGRAVFRDLTFTLPLGLSGIVGRNGIGKTTLSRLAAGNLAPDVGSVMRPERFAFVPQDLTLAVDDAVADVLGIGSTVRAVRAIEAGSTDPA
;
A
#
# COMPACT_ATOMS: atom_id res chain seq x y z
N MET A 1 2.44 -19.90 5.92
CA MET A 1 3.21 -18.96 6.77
C MET A 1 2.54 -18.80 8.12
N SER A 2 3.33 -18.47 9.15
CA SER A 2 2.85 -18.20 10.50
C SER A 2 3.37 -16.84 10.97
N PHE A 3 2.58 -16.15 11.78
CA PHE A 3 2.93 -14.83 12.33
C PHE A 3 2.26 -14.60 13.69
N ALA A 4 3.04 -14.14 14.66
CA ALA A 4 2.60 -13.65 15.95
C ALA A 4 3.14 -12.23 16.21
N TRP A 5 2.40 -11.46 17.00
CA TRP A 5 2.94 -10.21 17.54
C TRP A 5 4.04 -10.50 18.58
N PRO A 6 4.94 -9.53 18.87
CA PRO A 6 6.00 -9.70 19.87
C PRO A 6 5.51 -10.09 21.28
N ASP A 7 4.24 -9.83 21.59
CA ASP A 7 3.59 -10.25 22.84
C ASP A 7 3.12 -11.72 22.85
N GLY A 8 3.43 -12.48 21.79
CA GLY A 8 3.08 -13.89 21.64
C GLY A 8 1.68 -14.14 21.08
N ARG A 9 0.87 -13.10 20.81
CA ARG A 9 -0.45 -13.28 20.21
C ARG A 9 -0.32 -13.73 18.75
N ALA A 10 -0.56 -15.01 18.51
CA ALA A 10 -0.61 -15.58 17.18
C ALA A 10 -1.77 -14.97 16.37
N VAL A 11 -1.44 -14.42 15.20
CA VAL A 11 -2.43 -13.90 14.24
C VAL A 11 -2.72 -14.94 13.16
N PHE A 12 -1.67 -15.57 12.63
CA PHE A 12 -1.78 -16.62 11.61
C PHE A 12 -0.99 -17.86 12.01
N ARG A 13 -1.59 -19.03 11.79
CA ARG A 13 -0.97 -20.35 11.94
C ARG A 13 -1.13 -21.09 10.62
N ASP A 14 -0.01 -21.44 10.00
CA ASP A 14 0.08 -22.24 8.78
C ASP A 14 -0.80 -21.75 7.62
N LEU A 15 -0.99 -20.43 7.52
CA LEU A 15 -1.78 -19.80 6.47
C LEU A 15 -1.14 -20.01 5.10
N THR A 16 -1.86 -20.66 4.19
CA THR A 16 -1.43 -20.91 2.82
C THR A 16 -2.54 -20.51 1.86
N PHE A 17 -2.25 -19.61 0.93
CA PHE A 17 -3.18 -19.20 -0.12
C PHE A 17 -2.41 -18.54 -1.26
N THR A 18 -3.08 -18.44 -2.40
CA THR A 18 -2.63 -17.67 -3.58
C THR A 18 -3.76 -16.75 -3.98
N LEU A 19 -3.44 -15.48 -4.27
CA LEU A 19 -4.40 -14.56 -4.87
C LEU A 19 -4.35 -14.72 -6.39
N PRO A 20 -5.49 -15.00 -7.06
CA PRO A 20 -5.52 -15.05 -8.51
C PRO A 20 -5.33 -13.64 -9.10
N LEU A 21 -5.06 -13.60 -10.41
CA LEU A 21 -5.11 -12.34 -11.16
C LEU A 21 -6.52 -11.77 -11.15
N GLY A 22 -6.63 -10.44 -11.17
CA GLY A 22 -7.89 -9.71 -11.11
C GLY A 22 -8.20 -9.16 -9.73
N LEU A 23 -9.49 -8.93 -9.46
CA LEU A 23 -9.96 -8.34 -8.20
C LEU A 23 -10.20 -9.43 -7.16
N SER A 24 -9.49 -9.34 -6.03
CA SER A 24 -9.68 -10.20 -4.86
C SER A 24 -10.04 -9.35 -3.64
N GLY A 25 -10.98 -9.83 -2.82
CA GLY A 25 -11.39 -9.19 -1.58
C GLY A 25 -11.04 -10.03 -0.36
N ILE A 26 -10.50 -9.39 0.69
CA ILE A 26 -10.28 -10.03 1.99
C ILE A 26 -11.37 -9.53 2.95
N VAL A 27 -12.26 -10.42 3.36
CA VAL A 27 -13.39 -10.11 4.25
C VAL A 27 -13.27 -10.85 5.58
N GLY A 28 -13.80 -10.25 6.64
CA GLY A 28 -13.78 -10.83 7.98
C GLY A 28 -13.98 -9.78 9.06
N ARG A 29 -14.19 -10.22 10.30
CA ARG A 29 -14.39 -9.32 11.45
C ARG A 29 -13.16 -8.44 11.71
N ASN A 30 -13.36 -7.31 12.38
CA ASN A 30 -12.24 -6.50 12.85
C ASN A 30 -11.40 -7.29 13.87
N GLY A 31 -10.09 -7.12 13.82
CA GLY A 31 -9.14 -7.86 14.66
C GLY A 31 -8.75 -9.26 14.15
N ILE A 32 -9.37 -9.79 13.09
CA ILE A 32 -9.00 -11.13 12.54
C ILE A 32 -7.65 -11.14 11.78
N GLY A 33 -6.98 -9.99 11.68
CA GLY A 33 -5.66 -9.90 11.05
C GLY A 33 -5.64 -9.40 9.61
N LYS A 34 -6.73 -8.88 9.02
CA LYS A 34 -6.74 -8.39 7.62
C LYS A 34 -5.64 -7.37 7.32
N THR A 35 -5.52 -6.34 8.16
CA THR A 35 -4.46 -5.33 8.05
C THR A 35 -3.07 -5.93 8.30
N THR A 36 -2.97 -6.95 9.16
CA THR A 36 -1.72 -7.71 9.33
C THR A 36 -1.37 -8.47 8.06
N LEU A 37 -2.35 -9.11 7.40
CA LEU A 37 -2.16 -9.84 6.15
C LEU A 37 -1.70 -8.91 5.04
N SER A 38 -2.29 -7.71 4.93
CA SER A 38 -1.88 -6.74 3.90
C SER A 38 -0.47 -6.20 4.15
N ARG A 39 -0.09 -5.93 5.41
CA ARG A 39 1.28 -5.53 5.79
C ARG A 39 2.30 -6.65 5.56
N LEU A 40 1.95 -7.89 5.89
CA LEU A 40 2.75 -9.07 5.53
C LEU A 40 2.84 -9.21 4.01
N ALA A 41 1.75 -9.01 3.27
CA ALA A 41 1.74 -9.05 1.81
C ALA A 41 2.49 -7.89 1.16
N ALA A 42 2.72 -6.77 1.87
CA ALA A 42 3.53 -5.64 1.41
C ALA A 42 4.99 -5.69 1.87
N GLY A 43 5.33 -6.59 2.78
CA GLY A 43 6.69 -6.73 3.31
C GLY A 43 7.01 -5.75 4.43
N ASN A 44 6.02 -5.01 4.94
CA ASN A 44 6.18 -4.18 6.13
C ASN A 44 6.32 -5.02 7.42
N LEU A 45 5.87 -6.27 7.37
CA LEU A 45 6.07 -7.28 8.41
C LEU A 45 6.71 -8.52 7.78
N ALA A 46 7.55 -9.20 8.55
CA ALA A 46 8.11 -10.49 8.18
C ALA A 46 7.32 -11.62 8.87
N PRO A 47 7.01 -12.74 8.18
CA PRO A 47 6.48 -13.92 8.84
C PRO A 47 7.54 -14.54 9.76
N ASP A 48 7.11 -15.17 10.85
CA ASP A 48 8.02 -15.91 11.74
C ASP A 48 8.49 -17.20 11.06
N VAL A 49 7.60 -17.84 10.30
CA VAL A 49 7.87 -19.08 9.57
C VAL A 49 7.18 -19.04 8.19
N GLY A 50 7.89 -19.51 7.17
CA GLY A 50 7.43 -19.55 5.78
C GLY A 50 7.84 -18.30 5.00
N SER A 51 7.19 -18.05 3.87
CA SER A 51 7.52 -16.94 2.97
C SER A 51 6.29 -16.31 2.34
N VAL A 52 6.48 -15.12 1.79
CA VAL A 52 5.49 -14.40 0.98
C VAL A 52 6.15 -14.07 -0.36
N MET A 53 5.58 -14.60 -1.45
CA MET A 53 6.01 -14.29 -2.81
C MET A 53 5.13 -13.17 -3.38
N ARG A 54 5.76 -12.24 -4.11
CA ARG A 54 5.11 -11.06 -4.68
C ARG A 54 5.53 -10.91 -6.15
N PRO A 55 4.67 -10.32 -7.01
CA PRO A 55 5.09 -9.90 -8.32
C PRO A 55 6.17 -8.81 -8.24
N GLU A 56 6.96 -8.66 -9.30
CA GLU A 56 8.00 -7.63 -9.41
C GLU A 56 7.44 -6.21 -9.25
N ARG A 57 6.30 -5.94 -9.89
CA ARG A 57 5.53 -4.72 -9.69
C ARG A 57 4.46 -4.94 -8.64
N PHE A 58 4.62 -4.28 -7.50
CA PHE A 58 3.68 -4.33 -6.39
C PHE A 58 3.55 -2.94 -5.76
N ALA A 59 2.32 -2.53 -5.47
CA ALA A 59 2.02 -1.28 -4.78
C ALA A 59 1.13 -1.56 -3.57
N PHE A 60 1.44 -0.91 -2.46
CA PHE A 60 0.66 -0.99 -1.22
C PHE A 60 0.19 0.40 -0.83
N VAL A 61 -1.11 0.54 -0.61
CA VAL A 61 -1.71 1.76 -0.07
C VAL A 61 -2.04 1.50 1.40
N PRO A 62 -1.40 2.20 2.35
CA PRO A 62 -1.70 2.02 3.76
C PRO A 62 -3.11 2.52 4.09
N GLN A 63 -3.70 1.94 5.14
CA GLN A 63 -5.03 2.31 5.61
C GLN A 63 -5.06 3.73 6.17
N ASP A 64 -4.03 4.11 6.91
CA ASP A 64 -3.86 5.45 7.48
C ASP A 64 -2.88 6.23 6.59
N LEU A 65 -3.43 6.98 5.65
CA LEU A 65 -2.69 7.93 4.83
C LEU A 65 -2.50 9.21 5.65
N THR A 66 -1.38 9.32 6.37
CA THR A 66 -0.97 10.59 6.99
C THR A 66 -0.47 11.51 5.88
N LEU A 67 -1.40 12.16 5.19
CA LEU A 67 -1.09 13.16 4.16
C LEU A 67 -0.83 14.49 4.86
N ALA A 68 0.24 15.17 4.45
CA ALA A 68 0.33 16.60 4.71
C ALA A 68 -0.84 17.25 3.98
N VAL A 69 -1.84 17.69 4.74
CA VAL A 69 -3.10 18.24 4.19
C VAL A 69 -2.90 19.51 3.36
N ASP A 70 -1.72 20.12 3.46
CA ASP A 70 -1.32 21.28 2.68
C ASP A 70 -0.72 20.92 1.30
N ASP A 71 -0.38 19.64 1.07
CA ASP A 71 0.15 19.19 -0.21
C ASP A 71 -0.97 19.05 -1.23
N ALA A 72 -0.74 19.53 -2.46
CA ALA A 72 -1.65 19.26 -3.56
C ALA A 72 -1.66 17.76 -3.87
N VAL A 73 -2.83 17.20 -4.19
CA VAL A 73 -2.98 15.79 -4.60
C VAL A 73 -2.02 15.41 -5.72
N ALA A 74 -1.77 16.35 -6.65
CA ALA A 74 -0.82 16.14 -7.73
C ALA A 74 0.61 15.89 -7.23
N ASP A 75 1.05 16.59 -6.18
CA ASP A 75 2.37 16.39 -5.58
C ASP A 75 2.43 15.05 -4.82
N VAL A 76 1.36 14.66 -4.09
CA VAL A 76 1.24 13.34 -3.44
C VAL A 76 1.35 12.18 -4.45
N LEU A 77 0.76 12.36 -5.64
CA LEU A 77 0.81 11.38 -6.72
C LEU A 77 2.11 11.46 -7.55
N GLY A 78 3.02 12.40 -7.25
CA GLY A 78 4.27 12.59 -7.98
C GLY A 78 4.12 13.22 -9.38
N ILE A 79 2.97 13.84 -9.67
CA ILE A 79 2.64 14.46 -10.96
C ILE A 79 2.51 15.99 -10.88
N GLY A 80 2.92 16.60 -9.77
CA GLY A 80 2.75 18.03 -9.51
C GLY A 80 3.39 18.93 -10.56
N SER A 81 4.62 18.61 -10.98
CA SER A 81 5.32 19.36 -12.04
C SER A 81 4.56 19.31 -13.37
N THR A 82 4.11 18.13 -13.78
CA THR A 82 3.31 17.94 -15.00
C THR A 82 2.02 18.76 -14.95
N VAL A 83 1.30 18.71 -13.83
CA VAL A 83 0.05 19.47 -13.67
C VAL A 83 0.29 20.98 -13.69
N ARG A 84 1.34 21.46 -13.03
CA ARG A 84 1.71 22.88 -13.05
C ARG A 84 2.09 23.33 -14.47
N ALA A 85 2.85 22.52 -15.20
CA ALA A 85 3.22 22.82 -16.59
C ALA A 85 1.99 22.92 -17.51
N VAL A 86 1.06 21.98 -17.41
CA VAL A 86 -0.19 22.04 -18.21
C VAL A 86 -0.99 23.32 -17.90
N ARG A 87 -1.14 23.66 -16.61
CA ARG A 87 -1.84 24.89 -16.21
C ARG A 87 -1.13 26.17 -16.66
N ALA A 88 0.21 26.18 -16.66
CA ALA A 88 1.00 27.30 -17.15
C ALA A 88 0.74 27.54 -18.66
N ILE A 89 0.68 26.46 -19.46
CA ILE A 89 0.35 26.53 -20.89
C ILE A 89 -1.07 27.05 -21.09
N GLU A 90 -2.05 26.53 -20.35
CA GLU A 90 -3.45 26.98 -20.41
C GLU A 90 -3.61 28.47 -20.04
N ALA A 91 -2.77 28.97 -19.13
CA ALA A 91 -2.72 30.38 -18.75
C ALA A 91 -1.88 31.25 -19.71
N GLY A 92 -1.28 30.67 -20.76
CA GLY A 92 -0.43 31.38 -21.72
C GLY A 92 0.94 31.78 -21.18
N SER A 93 1.43 31.14 -20.12
CA SER A 93 2.77 31.39 -19.57
C SER A 93 3.86 30.78 -20.45
N THR A 94 5.00 31.48 -20.54
CA THR A 94 6.24 31.03 -21.21
C THR A 94 7.42 30.92 -20.25
N ASP A 95 7.18 31.05 -18.95
CA ASP A 95 8.24 30.91 -17.95
C ASP A 95 8.82 29.48 -17.96
N PRO A 96 10.15 29.34 -17.79
CA PRO A 96 10.78 28.03 -17.69
C PRO A 96 10.27 27.28 -16.46
N ALA A 97 10.04 25.97 -16.63
CA ALA A 97 9.53 25.05 -15.61
C ALA A 97 10.50 24.77 -14.47
#